data_AF-A0AA97PI98-F1
#
_entry.id   AF-A0AA97PI98-F1
#
_cell.length_a   1.000
_cell.length_b   1.000
_cell.length_c   1.000
_cell.angle_alpha   90.00
_cell.angle_beta   90.00
_cell.angle_gamma   90.00
#
_symmetry.space_group_name_H-M   'P 1'
#
loop_
_entity.id
_entity.type
_entity.pdbx_description
1 polymer ?
#
loop_
_entity_poly.entity_id
_entity_poly.type
_entity_poly.pdbx_seq_one_letter_code
_entity_poly.pdbx_strand_id
1 'polypeptide(L)'
;MSQAIEGIQTKIGHTFGNQRLCDEALTAAGVTLRMSATSQVHHLDGNAALALIGDGILQIGVGLRSRGLGESKGEASDRLKNIVSNKNLASIFDTAQLGPHVIGNPSQWGAISAKTKATVVEALLGAVYVDAGIEAAFAVMRHLQIE
;
A
#
# COMPACT_ATOMS: atom_id res chain seq x y z
N MET A 1 7.39 -7.86 19.85
CA MET A 1 7.05 -7.16 18.60
C MET A 1 8.34 -6.97 17.83
N SER A 2 8.41 -7.27 16.54
CA SER A 2 9.66 -7.08 15.79
C SER A 2 9.88 -5.57 15.56
N GLN A 3 11.12 -5.07 15.71
CA GLN A 3 11.45 -3.66 15.46
C GLN A 3 11.08 -3.20 14.04
N ALA A 4 11.02 -4.13 13.08
CA ALA A 4 10.62 -3.86 11.71
C ALA A 4 9.16 -3.43 11.57
N ILE A 5 8.24 -4.00 12.36
CA ILE A 5 6.81 -3.67 12.34
C ILE A 5 6.56 -2.32 13.02
N GLU A 6 7.27 -1.99 14.10
CA GLU A 6 7.16 -0.69 14.76
C GLU A 6 7.58 0.47 13.82
N GLY A 7 8.65 0.26 13.05
CA GLY A 7 9.12 1.26 12.08
C GLY A 7 8.11 1.54 10.98
N ILE A 8 7.51 0.52 10.37
CA ILE A 8 6.51 0.72 9.31
C ILE A 8 5.23 1.36 9.84
N GLN A 9 4.73 0.93 11.00
CA GLN A 9 3.53 1.51 11.62
C GLN A 9 3.69 3.00 11.90
N THR A 10 4.89 3.40 12.34
CA THR A 10 5.23 4.82 12.56
C THR A 10 5.25 5.59 11.25
N LYS A 11 5.82 5.00 10.17
CA LYS A 11 5.92 5.64 8.85
C LYS A 11 4.56 5.86 8.16
N ILE A 12 3.60 4.96 8.39
CA ILE A 12 2.26 5.07 7.79
C ILE A 12 1.24 5.72 8.74
N GLY A 13 1.58 5.91 10.01
CA GLY A 13 0.68 6.51 11.01
C GLY A 13 -0.46 5.59 11.44
N HIS A 14 -0.30 4.26 11.36
CA HIS A 14 -1.30 3.26 11.75
C HIS A 14 -0.67 2.11 12.54
N THR A 15 -1.29 1.70 13.63
CA THR A 15 -0.89 0.52 14.40
C THR A 15 -1.84 -0.62 14.10
N PHE A 16 -1.32 -1.73 13.58
CA PHE A 16 -2.12 -2.87 13.18
C PHE A 16 -2.62 -3.68 14.37
N GLY A 17 -3.92 -4.00 14.38
CA GLY A 17 -4.48 -5.02 15.27
C GLY A 17 -4.02 -6.43 14.88
N ASN A 18 -3.96 -6.70 13.57
CA ASN A 18 -3.42 -7.93 13.00
C ASN A 18 -2.13 -7.68 12.21
N GLN A 19 -0.98 -7.94 12.85
CA GLN A 19 0.35 -7.75 12.26
C GLN A 19 0.60 -8.55 10.98
N ARG A 20 -0.13 -9.65 10.75
CA ARG A 20 0.01 -10.44 9.51
C ARG A 20 -0.42 -9.66 8.27
N LEU A 21 -1.37 -8.73 8.41
CA LEU A 21 -1.78 -7.85 7.30
C LEU A 21 -0.66 -6.89 6.90
N CYS A 22 0.12 -6.42 7.88
CA CYS A 22 1.30 -5.59 7.62
C CYS A 22 2.37 -6.40 6.87
N ASP A 23 2.66 -7.62 7.35
CA ASP A 23 3.65 -8.49 6.71
C ASP A 23 3.22 -8.88 5.28
N GLU A 24 1.93 -9.19 5.07
CA GLU A 24 1.38 -9.50 3.75
C GLU A 24 1.47 -8.30 2.81
N ALA A 25 1.11 -7.10 3.26
CA ALA A 25 1.20 -5.88 2.44
C ALA A 25 2.64 -5.56 2.00
N LEU A 26 3.60 -5.85 2.87
CA LEU A 26 5.02 -5.66 2.60
C LEU A 26 5.62 -6.78 1.73
N THR A 27 4.92 -7.91 1.56
CA THR A 27 5.42 -9.06 0.81
C THR A 27 5.17 -8.90 -0.69
N ALA A 28 6.20 -8.63 -1.48
CA ALA A 28 6.03 -8.46 -2.92
C ALA A 28 5.58 -9.76 -3.62
N ALA A 29 4.82 -9.63 -4.70
CA ALA A 29 4.42 -10.76 -5.55
C ALA A 29 5.65 -11.51 -6.13
N GLY A 30 5.52 -12.83 -6.31
CA GLY A 30 6.60 -13.69 -6.81
C GLY A 30 7.64 -14.13 -5.77
N VAL A 31 7.40 -13.85 -4.48
CA VAL A 31 8.24 -14.31 -3.37
C VAL A 31 7.65 -15.61 -2.82
N THR A 32 8.30 -16.76 -3.06
CA THR A 32 7.97 -18.00 -2.36
C THR A 32 8.51 -17.93 -0.93
N LEU A 33 7.70 -17.48 0.02
CA LEU A 33 8.00 -17.70 1.44
C LEU A 33 7.80 -19.19 1.74
N ARG A 34 8.88 -19.93 2.01
CA ARG A 34 8.79 -21.30 2.53
C ARG A 34 8.31 -21.25 3.99
N MET A 35 7.01 -21.06 4.20
CA MET A 35 6.41 -21.15 5.53
C MET A 35 5.96 -22.58 5.83
N SER A 36 6.93 -23.43 6.22
CA SER A 36 6.77 -24.78 6.81
C SER A 36 5.95 -25.83 6.02
N ALA A 37 6.31 -27.10 6.19
CA ALA A 37 5.88 -28.23 5.35
C ALA A 37 4.39 -28.65 5.48
N THR A 38 3.54 -27.88 6.16
CA THR A 38 2.16 -28.27 6.48
C THR A 38 1.10 -27.21 6.16
N SER A 39 1.50 -26.05 5.63
CA SER A 39 0.54 -25.02 5.25
C SER A 39 0.33 -25.07 3.75
N GLN A 40 -0.94 -25.21 3.33
CA GLN A 40 -1.34 -25.14 1.92
C GLN A 40 -0.65 -23.95 1.23
N VAL A 41 -0.17 -24.18 0.02
CA VAL A 41 0.53 -23.20 -0.82
C VAL A 41 -0.43 -22.05 -1.16
N HIS A 42 -0.58 -21.11 -0.25
CA HIS A 42 -1.06 -19.76 -0.54
C HIS A 42 0.18 -18.88 -0.72
N HIS A 43 0.07 -17.78 -1.46
CA HIS A 43 1.12 -16.77 -1.69
C HIS A 43 2.05 -16.98 -2.90
N LEU A 44 1.49 -17.21 -4.10
CA LEU A 44 2.17 -16.78 -5.34
C LEU A 44 1.95 -15.27 -5.60
N ASP A 45 0.83 -14.72 -5.11
CA ASP A 45 0.40 -13.36 -5.44
C ASP A 45 0.87 -12.27 -4.46
N GLY A 46 1.51 -12.64 -3.35
CA GLY A 46 2.04 -11.69 -2.34
C GLY A 46 0.99 -10.64 -1.93
N ASN A 47 1.37 -9.37 -1.98
CA ASN A 47 0.54 -8.22 -1.63
C ASN A 47 -0.55 -7.85 -2.66
N ALA A 48 -0.70 -8.58 -3.77
CA ALA A 48 -1.57 -8.19 -4.87
C ALA A 48 -3.06 -8.09 -4.49
N ALA A 49 -3.55 -8.99 -3.63
CA ALA A 49 -4.94 -8.96 -3.18
C ALA A 49 -5.24 -7.71 -2.34
N LEU A 50 -4.33 -7.36 -1.43
CA LEU A 50 -4.42 -6.13 -0.64
C LEU A 50 -4.25 -4.89 -1.51
N ALA A 51 -3.36 -4.92 -2.51
CA ALA A 51 -3.18 -3.82 -3.44
C ALA A 51 -4.44 -3.52 -4.25
N LEU A 52 -5.16 -4.57 -4.70
CA LEU A 52 -6.44 -4.41 -5.39
C LEU A 52 -7.47 -3.68 -4.51
N ILE A 53 -7.53 -4.03 -3.22
CA ILE A 53 -8.41 -3.35 -2.26
C ILE A 53 -7.96 -1.89 -2.09
N GLY A 54 -6.65 -1.66 -1.91
CA GLY A 54 -6.06 -0.34 -1.74
C GLY A 54 -6.29 0.61 -2.91
N ASP A 55 -6.20 0.11 -4.15
CA ASP A 55 -6.53 0.89 -5.35
C ASP A 55 -7.99 1.38 -5.31
N GLY A 56 -8.93 0.52 -4.90
CA GLY A 56 -10.32 0.91 -4.67
C GLY A 56 -10.46 2.02 -3.60
N ILE A 57 -9.71 1.93 -2.50
CA ILE A 57 -9.69 2.97 -1.47
C ILE A 57 -9.13 4.29 -2.00
N LEU A 58 -8.05 4.26 -2.79
CA LEU A 58 -7.49 5.45 -3.44
C LEU A 58 -8.52 6.12 -4.35
N GLN A 59 -9.22 5.34 -5.18
CA GLN A 59 -10.26 5.85 -6.07
C GLN A 59 -11.39 6.54 -5.31
N ILE A 60 -11.89 5.94 -4.22
CA ILE A 60 -12.93 6.53 -3.38
C ILE A 60 -12.41 7.80 -2.69
N GLY A 61 -11.22 7.75 -2.09
CA GLY A 61 -10.66 8.87 -1.35
C GLY A 61 -10.44 10.10 -2.22
N VAL A 62 -9.88 9.92 -3.42
CA VAL A 62 -9.72 11.01 -4.39
C VAL A 62 -11.09 11.49 -4.89
N GLY A 63 -12.01 10.58 -5.22
CA GLY A 63 -13.35 10.94 -5.69
C GLY A 63 -14.14 11.77 -4.69
N LEU A 64 -14.06 11.45 -3.39
CA LEU A 64 -14.68 12.23 -2.32
C LEU A 64 -14.08 13.64 -2.22
N ARG A 65 -12.75 13.76 -2.37
CA ARG A 65 -12.06 15.06 -2.38
C ARG A 65 -12.49 15.91 -3.58
N SER A 66 -12.45 15.34 -4.78
CA SER A 66 -12.91 16.00 -6.01
C SER A 66 -14.36 16.48 -5.90
N ARG A 67 -15.24 15.65 -5.34
CA ARG A 67 -16.63 16.05 -5.04
C ARG A 67 -16.70 17.22 -4.07
N GLY A 68 -15.90 17.22 -3.00
CA GLY A 68 -15.83 18.31 -2.03
C GLY A 68 -15.31 19.62 -2.63
N LEU A 69 -14.45 19.54 -3.66
CA LEU A 69 -13.92 20.69 -4.41
C LEU A 69 -14.87 21.20 -5.51
N GLY A 70 -15.95 20.47 -5.81
CA GLY A 70 -16.86 20.82 -6.90
C GLY A 70 -16.27 20.60 -8.30
N GLU A 71 -15.24 19.75 -8.43
CA GLU A 71 -14.61 19.42 -9.70
C GLU A 71 -15.62 18.72 -10.64
N SER A 72 -15.55 19.03 -11.93
CA SER A 72 -16.24 18.28 -12.96
C SER A 72 -15.72 16.85 -13.06
N LYS A 73 -16.50 15.96 -13.70
CA LYS A 73 -16.07 14.57 -13.93
C LYS A 73 -14.73 14.47 -14.68
N GLY A 74 -14.48 15.38 -15.62
CA GLY A 74 -13.23 15.42 -16.39
C GLY A 74 -12.04 15.78 -15.50
N GLU A 75 -12.16 16.88 -14.77
CA GLU A 75 -11.13 17.35 -13.82
C GLU A 75 -10.83 16.29 -12.76
N ALA A 76 -11.88 15.69 -12.17
CA ALA A 76 -11.74 14.62 -11.18
C ALA A 76 -11.04 13.38 -11.76
N SER A 77 -11.35 13.02 -13.02
CA SER A 77 -10.72 11.87 -13.68
C SER A 77 -9.24 12.11 -13.96
N ASP A 78 -8.86 13.31 -14.38
CA ASP A 78 -7.47 13.64 -14.68
C ASP A 78 -6.64 13.80 -13.40
N ARG A 79 -7.24 14.39 -12.36
CA ARG A 79 -6.67 14.41 -11.01
C ARG A 79 -6.43 13.00 -10.49
N LEU A 80 -7.44 12.13 -10.56
CA LEU A 80 -7.35 10.74 -10.12
C LEU A 80 -6.19 10.01 -10.79
N LYS A 81 -6.09 10.06 -12.12
CA LYS A 81 -5.00 9.42 -12.88
C LYS A 81 -3.63 9.87 -12.41
N ASN A 82 -3.46 11.15 -12.10
CA ASN A 82 -2.18 11.69 -11.64
C ASN A 82 -1.82 11.17 -10.24
N ILE A 83 -2.78 11.20 -9.30
CA ILE A 83 -2.58 10.81 -7.91
C ILE A 83 -2.28 9.32 -7.78
N VAL A 84 -3.07 8.47 -8.44
CA VAL A 84 -2.95 7.00 -8.33
C VAL A 84 -1.93 6.43 -9.32
N SER A 85 -1.22 7.29 -10.06
CA SER A 85 -0.19 6.83 -10.99
C SER A 85 0.93 6.10 -10.24
N ASN A 86 1.46 5.04 -10.86
CA ASN A 86 2.63 4.33 -10.34
C ASN A 86 3.80 5.28 -10.03
N LYS A 87 3.96 6.34 -10.83
CA LYS A 87 5.00 7.35 -10.62
C LYS A 87 4.80 8.10 -9.30
N ASN A 88 3.58 8.57 -9.04
CA ASN A 88 3.29 9.33 -7.83
C ASN A 88 3.36 8.45 -6.58
N LEU A 89 2.73 7.27 -6.62
CA LEU A 89 2.76 6.33 -5.50
C LEU A 89 4.18 5.81 -5.21
N ALA A 90 5.02 5.62 -6.23
CA ALA A 90 6.43 5.32 -6.04
C ALA A 90 7.20 6.47 -5.36
N SER A 91 6.88 7.73 -5.69
CA SER A 91 7.47 8.88 -5.02
C SER A 91 7.07 8.94 -3.55
N ILE A 92 5.80 8.67 -3.23
CA ILE A 92 5.29 8.61 -1.86
C ILE A 92 6.00 7.51 -1.07
N PHE A 93 6.15 6.31 -1.68
CA PHE A 93 6.91 5.21 -1.10
C PHE A 93 8.33 5.61 -0.72
N ASP A 94 9.03 6.33 -1.61
CA ASP A 94 10.40 6.76 -1.40
C ASP A 94 10.48 7.86 -0.31
N THR A 95 9.57 8.83 -0.34
CA THR A 95 9.49 9.90 0.67
C THR A 95 9.22 9.34 2.07
N ALA A 96 8.32 8.36 2.19
CA ALA A 96 8.05 7.68 3.46
C ALA A 96 9.16 6.68 3.86
N GLN A 97 10.13 6.44 2.97
CA GLN A 97 11.24 5.50 3.12
C GLN A 97 10.76 4.10 3.51
N LEU A 98 9.80 3.56 2.75
CA LEU A 98 9.22 2.23 3.00
C LEU A 98 10.13 1.09 2.51
N GLY A 99 11.10 1.39 1.66
CA GLY A 99 12.06 0.46 1.05
C GLY A 99 12.65 -0.60 2.01
N PRO A 100 13.22 -0.20 3.15
CA PRO A 100 13.83 -1.15 4.11
C PRO A 100 12.86 -2.17 4.71
N HIS A 101 11.54 -1.96 4.60
CA HIS A 101 10.51 -2.81 5.19
C HIS A 101 9.91 -3.82 4.19
N VAL A 102 10.19 -3.69 2.89
CA VAL A 102 9.61 -4.58 1.87
C VAL A 102 10.20 -5.98 2.00
N ILE A 103 9.32 -6.98 2.13
CA ILE A 103 9.66 -8.39 2.27
C ILE A 103 9.64 -9.02 0.88
N GLY A 104 10.81 -9.43 0.44
CA GLY A 104 10.94 -10.13 -0.82
C GLY A 104 10.77 -9.23 -2.06
N ASN A 105 11.51 -9.64 -3.07
CA ASN A 105 12.00 -8.89 -4.22
C ASN A 105 12.57 -7.49 -3.94
N PRO A 106 13.85 -7.40 -3.50
CA PRO A 106 14.62 -6.16 -3.49
C PRO A 106 14.86 -5.52 -4.89
N SER A 107 14.29 -6.05 -5.97
CA SER A 107 15.00 -6.36 -7.22
C SER A 107 16.21 -7.24 -6.90
N GLN A 108 16.29 -8.45 -7.43
CA GLN A 108 17.32 -9.38 -6.95
C GLN A 108 18.78 -8.93 -7.21
N TRP A 109 19.03 -7.80 -7.90
CA TRP A 109 20.35 -7.16 -8.13
C TRP A 109 20.30 -5.62 -8.40
N GLY A 110 19.34 -4.81 -7.88
CA GLY A 110 19.23 -3.38 -8.26
C GLY A 110 18.25 -2.50 -7.45
N ALA A 111 17.53 -1.57 -8.12
CA ALA A 111 16.50 -0.73 -7.51
C ALA A 111 15.08 -1.30 -7.65
N ILE A 112 14.24 -1.15 -6.61
CA ILE A 112 12.81 -1.54 -6.62
C ILE A 112 12.07 -0.77 -7.73
N SER A 113 11.30 -1.48 -8.56
CA SER A 113 10.55 -0.87 -9.67
C SER A 113 9.45 0.09 -9.17
N ALA A 114 9.14 1.14 -9.93
CA ALA A 114 8.05 2.07 -9.59
C ALA A 114 6.70 1.34 -9.42
N LYS A 115 6.44 0.31 -10.24
CA LYS A 115 5.23 -0.52 -10.10
C LYS A 115 5.19 -1.22 -8.75
N THR A 116 6.27 -1.89 -8.34
CA THR A 116 6.34 -2.57 -7.05
C THR A 116 6.17 -1.60 -5.88
N LYS A 117 6.81 -0.42 -5.95
CA LYS A 117 6.67 0.63 -4.93
C LYS A 117 5.20 1.08 -4.80
N ALA A 118 4.55 1.34 -5.92
CA ALA A 118 3.14 1.71 -5.96
C ALA A 118 2.25 0.61 -5.36
N THR A 119 2.46 -0.65 -5.76
CA THR A 119 1.73 -1.80 -5.23
C THR A 119 1.89 -1.97 -3.72
N VAL A 120 3.06 -1.67 -3.14
CA VAL A 120 3.22 -1.68 -1.67
C VAL A 120 2.38 -0.60 -1.00
N VAL A 121 2.34 0.62 -1.55
CA VAL A 121 1.51 1.70 -0.99
C VAL A 121 0.03 1.34 -1.05
N GLU A 122 -0.43 0.83 -2.20
CA GLU A 122 -1.79 0.30 -2.35
C GLU A 122 -2.07 -0.80 -1.32
N ALA A 123 -1.19 -1.79 -1.22
CA ALA A 123 -1.38 -2.91 -0.31
C ALA A 123 -1.41 -2.50 1.16
N LEU A 124 -0.60 -1.50 1.57
CA LEU A 124 -0.66 -0.96 2.92
C LEU A 124 -2.02 -0.29 3.20
N LEU A 125 -2.57 0.46 2.24
CA LEU A 125 -3.92 1.02 2.38
C LEU A 125 -4.99 -0.07 2.45
N GLY A 126 -4.86 -1.12 1.62
CA GLY A 126 -5.75 -2.28 1.65
C GLY A 126 -5.68 -3.02 2.99
N ALA A 127 -4.47 -3.23 3.52
CA ALA A 127 -4.26 -3.86 4.82
C ALA A 127 -4.89 -3.04 5.96
N VAL A 128 -4.69 -1.73 5.96
CA VAL A 128 -5.29 -0.83 6.96
C VAL A 128 -6.81 -0.86 6.87
N TYR A 129 -7.38 -0.90 5.66
CA TYR A 129 -8.82 -1.06 5.48
C TYR A 129 -9.33 -2.38 6.04
N VAL A 130 -8.64 -3.49 5.79
CA VAL A 130 -9.02 -4.82 6.32
C VAL A 130 -8.89 -4.87 7.85
N ASP A 131 -7.88 -4.19 8.41
CA ASP A 131 -7.60 -4.16 9.85
C ASP A 131 -8.58 -3.26 10.62
N ALA A 132 -8.89 -2.07 10.09
CA ALA A 132 -9.55 -1.00 10.85
C ALA A 132 -10.60 -0.19 10.07
N GLY A 133 -10.90 -0.56 8.83
CA GLY A 133 -11.94 0.07 8.01
C GLY A 133 -11.51 1.33 7.27
N ILE A 134 -12.46 1.93 6.56
CA ILE A 134 -12.19 2.99 5.57
C ILE A 134 -11.67 4.30 6.17
N GLU A 135 -12.14 4.67 7.37
CA GLU A 135 -11.70 5.90 8.03
C GLU A 135 -10.21 5.84 8.43
N ALA A 136 -9.74 4.68 8.86
CA ALA A 136 -8.32 4.45 9.15
C ALA A 136 -7.49 4.53 7.86
N ALA A 137 -7.96 3.92 6.78
CA ALA A 137 -7.27 3.98 5.49
C ALA A 137 -7.18 5.43 4.96
N PHE A 138 -8.23 6.24 5.11
CA PHE A 138 -8.19 7.67 4.78
C PHE A 138 -7.28 8.48 5.70
N ALA A 139 -7.16 8.11 6.98
CA ALA A 139 -6.19 8.73 7.88
C ALA A 139 -4.75 8.47 7.39
N VAL A 140 -4.46 7.25 6.94
CA VAL A 140 -3.15 6.90 6.36
C VAL A 140 -2.92 7.63 5.04
N MET A 141 -3.92 7.74 4.15
CA MET A 141 -3.79 8.54 2.92
C MET A 141 -3.40 10.00 3.23
N ARG A 142 -4.01 10.61 4.26
CA ARG A 142 -3.64 11.96 4.70
C ARG A 142 -2.25 12.01 5.31
N HIS A 143 -1.89 11.03 6.13
CA HIS A 143 -0.58 10.95 6.76
C HIS A 143 0.56 10.83 5.73
N LEU A 144 0.34 10.03 4.68
CA LEU A 144 1.27 9.85 3.57
C LEU A 144 1.17 10.94 2.48
N GLN A 145 0.34 11.96 2.70
CA GLN A 145 0.14 13.09 1.78
C GLN A 145 -0.26 12.65 0.35
N ILE A 146 -1.16 11.67 0.25
CA ILE A 146 -1.70 11.20 -1.04
C ILE A 146 -2.81 12.16 -1.49
N GLU A 147 -2.43 13.21 -2.20
CA GLU A 147 -3.31 14.37 -2.50
C GLU A 147 -3.50 14.78 -3.96
#